data_AF-A0A654DC02-F1
#
_entry.id   AF-A0A654DC02-F1
#
_cell.length_a   1.000
_cell.length_b   1.000
_cell.length_c   1.000
_cell.angle_alpha   90.00
_cell.angle_beta   90.00
_cell.angle_gamma   90.00
#
_symmetry.space_group_name_H-M   'P 1'
#
loop_
_entity.id
_entity.type
_entity.pdbx_description
1 polymer ?
#
loop_
_entity_poly.entity_id
_entity_poly.type
_entity_poly.pdbx_seq_one_letter_code
_entity_poly.pdbx_strand_id
1 'polypeptide(L)' 'MSLHDTAKPNTPRQQPVPVGGFIIDAQGREVPITEEMIQHACQALEQNRQSQPERR' A
#
# COMPACT_ATOMS: atom_id res chain seq x y z
N MET A 1 -28.54 41.66 -15.01
CA MET A 1 -28.74 40.21 -14.82
C MET A 1 -27.78 39.49 -15.76
N SER A 2 -26.84 38.73 -15.22
CA SER A 2 -26.29 37.49 -15.82
C SER A 2 -25.17 37.02 -14.90
N LEU A 3 -25.52 36.12 -13.99
CA LEU A 3 -24.56 35.39 -13.17
C LEU A 3 -23.84 34.40 -14.10
N HIS A 4 -22.53 34.59 -14.29
CA HIS A 4 -21.70 33.56 -14.90
C HIS A 4 -21.47 32.48 -13.83
N ASP A 5 -22.21 31.38 -13.96
CA ASP A 5 -22.02 30.15 -13.21
C ASP A 5 -20.65 29.56 -13.59
N THR A 6 -19.69 29.70 -12.67
CA THR A 6 -18.35 29.12 -12.82
C THR A 6 -18.42 27.65 -12.38
N ALA A 7 -18.88 26.80 -13.29
CA ALA A 7 -18.80 25.35 -13.14
C ALA A 7 -17.33 24.94 -12.94
N LYS A 8 -16.97 24.60 -11.69
CA LYS A 8 -15.64 24.10 -11.34
C LYS A 8 -15.40 22.77 -12.07
N PRO A 9 -14.27 22.58 -12.76
CA PRO A 9 -13.97 21.31 -13.38
C PRO A 9 -13.85 20.25 -12.28
N ASN A 10 -14.76 19.27 -12.31
CA ASN A 10 -14.74 18.10 -11.45
C ASN A 10 -13.61 17.18 -11.91
N THR A 11 -12.37 17.48 -11.50
CA THR A 11 -11.25 16.60 -11.76
C THR A 11 -11.43 15.33 -10.93
N PRO A 12 -11.45 14.12 -11.55
CA PRO A 12 -11.48 12.90 -10.79
C PRO A 12 -10.24 12.88 -9.90
N ARG A 13 -10.44 12.76 -8.58
CA ARG A 13 -9.35 12.56 -7.62
C ARG A 13 -8.61 11.31 -8.06
N GLN A 14 -7.46 11.50 -8.69
CA GLN A 14 -6.55 10.41 -9.00
C GLN A 14 -6.18 9.77 -7.66
N GLN A 15 -6.55 8.50 -7.50
CA GLN A 15 -6.14 7.75 -6.32
C GLN A 15 -4.61 7.72 -6.31
N PRO A 16 -3.96 8.02 -5.18
CA PRO A 16 -2.51 8.02 -5.11
C PRO A 16 -1.99 6.66 -5.56
N VAL A 17 -1.17 6.65 -6.60
CA VAL A 17 -0.52 5.43 -7.07
C VAL A 17 0.42 4.96 -5.96
N PRO A 18 0.31 3.69 -5.49
CA PRO A 18 1.20 3.16 -4.46
C PRO A 18 2.65 3.21 -4.92
N VAL A 19 3.51 3.91 -4.18
CA VAL A 19 4.94 4.07 -4.50
C VAL A 19 5.77 2.81 -4.26
N GLY A 20 5.21 1.80 -3.58
CA GLY A 20 5.91 0.58 -3.15
C GLY A 20 5.72 -0.64 -4.05
N GLY A 21 4.97 -0.55 -5.16
CA GLY A 21 4.64 -1.70 -6.01
C GLY A 21 3.52 -2.57 -5.44
N PHE A 22 3.37 -3.77 -6.00
CA PHE A 22 2.26 -4.70 -5.72
C PHE A 22 2.77 -6.13 -5.46
N ILE A 23 2.07 -6.87 -4.61
CA ILE A 23 2.21 -8.31 -4.41
C ILE A 23 1.08 -9.01 -5.15
N ILE A 24 1.38 -10.15 -5.77
CA ILE A 24 0.35 -11.01 -6.36
C ILE A 24 -0.21 -11.91 -5.27
N ASP A 25 -1.50 -11.76 -4.98
CA ASP A 25 -2.19 -12.65 -4.04
C ASP A 25 -2.45 -14.04 -4.65
N ALA A 26 -2.93 -14.97 -3.83
CA ALA A 26 -3.23 -16.34 -4.28
C ALA A 26 -4.31 -16.43 -5.38
N GLN A 27 -5.09 -15.36 -5.58
CA GLN A 27 -6.10 -15.25 -6.63
C GLN A 27 -5.54 -14.62 -7.92
N GLY A 28 -4.25 -14.27 -7.94
CA GLY A 28 -3.59 -13.64 -9.07
C GLY A 28 -3.84 -12.13 -9.18
N ARG A 29 -4.33 -11.48 -8.12
CA ARG A 29 -4.59 -10.03 -8.12
C ARG A 29 -3.40 -9.26 -7.56
N GLU A 30 -3.17 -8.09 -8.13
CA GLU A 30 -2.19 -7.13 -7.64
C GLU A 30 -2.73 -6.40 -6.39
N VAL A 31 -2.11 -6.67 -5.25
CA VAL A 31 -2.40 -6.02 -3.96
C VAL A 31 -1.28 -5.03 -3.66
N PRO A 32 -1.59 -3.74 -3.43
CA PRO A 32 -0.57 -2.74 -3.17
C PRO A 32 0.19 -3.05 -1.89
N ILE A 33 1.52 -2.89 -1.91
CA ILE A 33 2.33 -3.04 -0.70
C ILE A 33 2.08 -1.85 0.21
N THR A 34 1.57 -2.12 1.42
CA THR A 34 1.34 -1.11 2.45
C THR A 34 2.44 -1.15 3.50
N GLU A 35 2.59 -0.04 4.22
CA GLU A 35 3.51 0.06 5.36
C GLU A 35 3.21 -0.99 6.45
N GLU A 36 1.94 -1.26 6.70
CA GLU A 36 1.51 -2.29 7.66
C GLU A 36 2.02 -3.68 7.28
N MET A 37 1.98 -4.02 5.99
CA MET A 37 2.51 -5.29 5.49
C MET A 37 4.02 -5.40 5.73
N ILE A 38 4.76 -4.30 5.54
CA ILE A 38 6.20 -4.24 5.80
C ILE A 38 6.48 -4.44 7.29
N GLN A 39 5.77 -3.72 8.17
CA GLN A 39 5.94 -3.84 9.62
C GLN A 39 5.67 -5.26 10.12
N HIS A 40 4.58 -5.87 9.66
CA HIS A 40 4.24 -7.25 9.99
C HIS A 40 5.33 -8.23 9.53
N ALA A 41 5.84 -8.07 8.31
CA ALA A 41 6.94 -8.90 7.80
C ALA A 41 8.20 -8.76 8.65
N CYS A 42 8.60 -7.53 8.99
CA CYS A 42 9.74 -7.25 9.88
C CYS A 42 9.57 -7.94 11.24
N GLN A 43 8.38 -7.84 11.85
CA GLN A 43 8.11 -8.46 13.14
C GLN A 43 8.18 -9.98 13.07
N ALA A 44 7.61 -10.59 12.03
CA ALA A 44 7.67 -12.04 11.83
C ALA A 44 9.12 -12.53 11.67
N LEU A 45 9.95 -11.81 10.90
CA LEU A 45 11.36 -12.15 10.71
C LEU A 45 12.13 -12.09 12.04
N GLU A 46 11.88 -11.06 12.86
CA GLU A 46 12.52 -10.92 14.17
C GLU A 46 12.12 -12.05 15.14
N GLN A 47 10.84 -12.42 15.19
CA GLN A 47 10.37 -13.55 16.01
C GLN A 47 11.00 -14.87 15.57
N ASN A 48 11.09 -15.11 14.25
CA ASN A 48 11.76 -16.29 13.70
C ASN A 48 13.25 -16.31 14.07
N ARG A 49 13.93 -15.16 14.04
CA ARG A 49 15.33 -15.04 14.45
C ARG A 49 15.52 -15.37 15.94
N GLN A 50 14.64 -14.89 16.81
CA GLN A 50 14.73 -15.11 18.26
C GLN A 50 14.39 -16.55 18.67
N SER A 51 13.54 -17.23 17.90
CA SER A 51 13.13 -18.62 18.16
C SER A 51 14.10 -19.66 17.59
N GLN A 52 15.02 -19.27 16.72
CA GLN A 52 16.12 -20.13 16.30
C GLN A 52 17.31 -19.92 17.24
N PRO A 53 17.81 -20.94 17.96
CA PRO A 53 19.13 -20.83 18.56
C PRO A 53 20.11 -20.55 17.41
N GLU A 54 20.90 -19.48 17.55
CA GLU A 54 21.89 -19.03 16.57
C GLU A 54 22.55 -20.25 15.91
N ARG A 55 22.22 -20.53 14.64
CA ARG A 55 23.04 -21.42 13.82
C ARG A 55 24.29 -20.64 13.43
N ARG A 56 25.19 -20.50 14.40
CA ARG A 56 26.54 -19.99 14.20
C ARG A 56 27.56 -21.11 14.30
#